data_AF-A0A3N5UHP5-F1
#
_entry.id   AF-A0A3N5UHP5-F1
#
_cell.length_a   1.000
_cell.length_b   1.000
_cell.length_c   1.000
_cell.angle_alpha   90.00
_cell.angle_beta   90.00
_cell.angle_gamma   90.00
#
_symmetry.space_group_name_H-M   'P 1'
#
loop_
_entity.id
_entity.type
_entity.pdbx_description
1 polymer ?
#
loop_
_entity_poly.entity_id
_entity_poly.type
_entity_poly.pdbx_seq_one_letter_code
_entity_poly.pdbx_strand_id
1 'polypeptide(L)'
;TGTHVGCEHGVCGACTILFDGESMRSCLIFAVQADGHQIRTVEGLAKDKDNLHPLQQSFWEAHGLQCGYCTPGILMTLIPFLEQNPHPTEDDIRHALSGNLCRCTGYQHIVDAVKLAAEKMR
;
A
#
# COMPACT_ATOMS: atom_id res chain seq x y z
N THR A 1 -3.14 -12.71 7.34
CA THR A 1 -2.58 -13.20 6.06
C THR A 1 -2.90 -12.20 4.96
N GLY A 2 -2.51 -10.93 5.13
CA GLY A 2 -2.89 -9.82 4.25
C GLY A 2 -1.92 -9.56 3.10
N THR A 3 -0.68 -10.03 3.17
CA THR A 3 0.22 -9.98 2.01
C THR A 3 -0.17 -11.09 1.04
N HIS A 4 -0.49 -10.74 -0.21
CA HIS A 4 -1.09 -11.67 -1.18
C HIS A 4 -0.15 -12.01 -2.35
N VAL A 5 -0.36 -13.18 -2.95
CA VAL A 5 0.34 -13.64 -4.15
C VAL A 5 -0.57 -13.50 -5.36
N GLY A 6 -0.30 -12.50 -6.21
CA GLY A 6 -1.14 -12.25 -7.40
C GLY A 6 -0.52 -12.68 -8.74
N CYS A 7 0.81 -12.67 -8.87
CA CYS A 7 1.48 -12.87 -10.16
C CYS A 7 2.82 -13.62 -10.12
N GLU A 8 3.53 -13.60 -8.98
CA GLU A 8 4.81 -14.30 -8.78
C GLU A 8 6.02 -13.81 -9.62
N HIS A 9 5.90 -12.66 -10.28
CA HIS A 9 6.97 -12.08 -11.11
C HIS A 9 7.08 -10.55 -10.96
N GLY A 10 6.62 -10.00 -9.84
CA GLY A 10 6.81 -8.58 -9.45
C GLY A 10 5.88 -7.55 -10.08
N VAL A 11 5.04 -7.95 -11.06
CA VAL A 11 4.23 -7.01 -11.87
C VAL A 11 3.03 -6.43 -11.11
N CYS A 12 2.26 -7.25 -10.39
CA CYS A 12 0.95 -6.82 -9.86
C CYS A 12 1.01 -5.99 -8.57
N GLY A 13 2.10 -6.08 -7.81
CA GLY A 13 2.25 -5.39 -6.52
C GLY A 13 1.40 -5.87 -5.34
N ALA A 14 0.56 -6.88 -5.49
CA ALA A 14 -0.25 -7.43 -4.38
C ALA A 14 0.58 -7.99 -3.20
N CYS A 15 1.85 -8.34 -3.47
CA CYS A 15 2.79 -8.91 -2.51
C CYS A 15 3.67 -7.86 -1.80
N THR A 16 3.36 -6.57 -1.95
CA THR A 16 4.21 -5.49 -1.42
C THR A 16 4.22 -5.49 0.10
N ILE A 17 5.42 -5.44 0.67
CA ILE A 17 5.72 -5.27 2.09
C ILE A 17 6.63 -4.05 2.25
N LEU A 18 6.85 -3.60 3.48
CA LEU A 18 7.99 -2.74 3.78
C LEU A 18 9.15 -3.60 4.27
N PHE A 19 10.30 -3.41 3.66
CA PHE A 19 11.57 -4.05 3.96
C PHE A 19 12.56 -2.95 4.34
N ASP A 20 12.91 -2.86 5.61
CA ASP A 20 13.66 -1.74 6.20
C ASP A 20 13.05 -0.37 5.90
N GLY A 21 11.71 -0.29 5.92
CA GLY A 21 10.96 0.95 5.65
C GLY A 21 10.67 1.21 4.17
N GLU A 22 11.32 0.51 3.25
CA GLU A 22 11.14 0.70 1.80
C GLU A 22 10.16 -0.32 1.21
N SER A 23 9.36 0.11 0.22
CA SER A 23 8.40 -0.79 -0.43
C SER A 23 9.11 -1.83 -1.30
N MET A 24 8.82 -3.12 -1.09
CA MET A 24 9.48 -4.23 -1.80
C MET A 24 8.50 -5.34 -2.18
N ARG A 25 8.76 -6.01 -3.32
CA ARG A 25 8.00 -7.19 -3.77
C ARG A 25 8.47 -8.44 -3.02
N SER A 26 7.67 -8.93 -2.08
CA SER A 26 8.04 -10.13 -1.33
C SER A 26 8.17 -11.39 -2.21
N CYS A 27 7.46 -11.47 -3.34
CA CYS A 27 7.58 -12.60 -4.27
C CYS A 27 8.92 -12.68 -5.02
N LEU A 28 9.77 -11.65 -4.94
CA LEU A 28 11.06 -11.59 -5.64
C LEU A 28 12.26 -11.67 -4.69
N ILE A 29 12.04 -11.98 -3.41
CA ILE A 29 13.11 -12.18 -2.43
C ILE A 29 13.03 -13.58 -1.85
N PHE A 30 14.18 -14.20 -1.59
CA PHE A 30 14.23 -15.42 -0.81
C PHE A 30 14.11 -15.10 0.67
N ALA A 31 13.46 -15.99 1.43
CA ALA A 31 13.31 -15.83 2.87
C ALA A 31 14.66 -15.68 3.60
N VAL A 32 15.71 -16.38 3.15
CA VAL A 32 17.06 -16.26 3.72
C VAL A 32 17.68 -14.87 3.52
N GLN A 33 17.28 -14.15 2.47
CA GLN A 33 17.75 -12.77 2.25
C GLN A 33 17.08 -11.77 3.19
N ALA A 34 15.99 -12.17 3.86
CA ALA A 34 15.33 -11.34 4.87
C ALA A 34 15.91 -11.52 6.28
N ASP A 35 16.91 -12.39 6.46
CA ASP A 35 17.54 -12.58 7.76
C ASP A 35 18.18 -11.28 8.25
N GLY A 36 17.89 -10.90 9.51
CA GLY A 36 18.35 -9.65 10.11
C GLY A 36 17.63 -8.36 9.66
N HIS A 37 16.69 -8.43 8.70
CA HIS A 37 15.97 -7.26 8.20
C HIS A 37 14.61 -7.06 8.87
N GLN A 38 14.13 -5.80 8.89
CA GLN A 38 12.83 -5.47 9.45
C GLN A 38 11.75 -5.56 8.37
N ILE A 39 10.75 -6.40 8.59
CA ILE A 39 9.57 -6.51 7.73
C ILE A 39 8.34 -5.91 8.43
N ARG A 40 7.59 -5.07 7.72
CA ARG A 40 6.26 -4.61 8.11
C ARG A 40 5.25 -4.91 6.99
N THR A 41 4.09 -5.45 7.38
CA THR A 41 2.97 -5.75 6.47
C THR A 41 1.75 -4.89 6.80
N VAL A 42 0.67 -5.05 6.04
CA VAL A 42 -0.58 -4.29 6.24
C VAL A 42 -1.15 -4.47 7.65
N GLU A 43 -0.96 -5.64 8.26
CA GLU A 43 -1.41 -5.92 9.64
C GLU A 43 -0.72 -5.03 10.68
N GLY A 44 0.47 -4.50 10.36
CA GLY A 44 1.23 -3.61 11.24
C GLY A 44 0.89 -2.13 11.07
N LEU A 45 -0.11 -1.75 10.27
CA LEU A 45 -0.47 -0.34 10.05
C LEU A 45 -1.34 0.24 11.16
N ALA A 46 -2.38 -0.49 11.55
CA ALA A 46 -3.28 -0.07 12.63
C ALA A 46 -2.58 -0.23 13.99
N LYS A 47 -2.82 0.69 14.93
CA LYS A 47 -2.32 0.56 16.30
C LYS A 47 -3.05 -0.56 17.04
N ASP A 48 -4.34 -0.68 16.79
CA ASP A 48 -5.24 -1.70 17.33
C ASP A 48 -6.47 -1.85 16.41
N LYS A 49 -7.50 -2.57 16.87
CA LYS A 49 -8.70 -2.86 16.07
C LYS A 49 -9.58 -1.65 15.78
N ASP A 50 -9.52 -0.62 16.63
CA ASP A 50 -10.38 0.55 16.57
C ASP A 50 -9.64 1.77 15.99
N ASN A 51 -8.31 1.72 15.96
CA ASN A 51 -7.44 2.80 15.50
C ASN A 51 -6.71 2.42 14.21
N LEU A 52 -7.42 2.54 13.09
CA LEU A 52 -6.85 2.39 11.74
C LEU A 52 -5.82 3.49 11.44
N HIS A 53 -4.81 3.14 10.65
CA HIS A 53 -3.91 4.13 10.07
C HIS A 53 -4.70 5.13 9.21
N PRO A 54 -4.36 6.44 9.17
CA PRO A 54 -5.07 7.42 8.35
C PRO A 54 -5.28 6.98 6.90
N LEU A 55 -4.28 6.33 6.31
CA LEU A 55 -4.38 5.74 4.97
C LEU A 55 -5.44 4.62 4.86
N GLN A 56 -5.50 3.68 5.83
CA GLN A 56 -6.52 2.63 5.86
C GLN A 56 -7.92 3.23 6.00
N GLN A 57 -8.06 4.20 6.90
CA GLN A 57 -9.31 4.92 7.13
C GLN A 57 -9.78 5.65 5.86
N SER A 58 -8.88 6.34 5.16
CA SER A 58 -9.22 7.04 3.91
C SER A 58 -9.62 6.09 2.79
N PHE A 59 -9.03 4.89 2.69
CA PHE A 59 -9.48 3.87 1.74
C PHE A 59 -10.91 3.40 2.02
N TRP A 60 -11.29 3.28 3.30
CA TRP A 60 -12.66 2.95 3.67
C TRP A 60 -13.64 4.07 3.30
N GLU A 61 -13.33 5.31 3.69
CA GLU A 61 -14.19 6.48 3.48
C GLU A 61 -14.37 6.84 2.00
N ALA A 62 -13.30 6.74 1.20
CA ALA A 62 -13.33 7.10 -0.22
C ALA A 62 -13.68 5.93 -1.14
N HIS A 63 -14.10 4.78 -0.59
CA HIS A 63 -14.38 3.55 -1.36
C HIS A 63 -13.19 3.10 -2.23
N GLY A 64 -11.96 3.25 -1.71
CA GLY A 64 -10.70 2.90 -2.39
C GLY A 64 -10.46 1.40 -2.57
N LEU A 65 -11.41 0.54 -2.20
CA LEU A 65 -11.34 -0.91 -2.41
C LEU A 65 -12.71 -1.50 -2.79
N GLN A 66 -12.67 -2.66 -3.45
CA GLN A 66 -13.84 -3.50 -3.72
C GLN A 66 -13.56 -4.94 -3.25
N CYS A 67 -12.96 -5.80 -4.10
CA CYS A 67 -12.62 -7.17 -3.71
C CYS A 67 -11.57 -7.26 -2.59
N GLY A 68 -10.84 -6.17 -2.33
CA GLY A 68 -9.84 -6.06 -1.26
C GLY A 68 -8.50 -6.73 -1.56
N TYR A 69 -8.37 -7.51 -2.64
CA TYR A 69 -7.18 -8.34 -2.86
C TYR A 69 -5.88 -7.54 -3.08
N CYS A 70 -5.95 -6.46 -3.87
CA CYS A 70 -4.80 -5.60 -4.13
C CYS A 70 -4.52 -4.59 -3.00
N THR A 71 -5.50 -4.36 -2.11
CA THR A 71 -5.48 -3.27 -1.14
C THR A 71 -4.27 -3.33 -0.21
N PRO A 72 -3.89 -4.48 0.38
CA PRO A 72 -2.68 -4.57 1.21
C PRO A 72 -1.42 -4.06 0.51
N GLY A 73 -1.14 -4.55 -0.70
CA GLY A 73 0.06 -4.16 -1.45
C GLY A 73 0.07 -2.69 -1.86
N ILE A 74 -1.09 -2.16 -2.23
CA ILE A 74 -1.27 -0.73 -2.52
C ILE A 74 -0.96 0.12 -1.28
N LEU A 75 -1.52 -0.23 -0.12
CA LEU A 75 -1.26 0.48 1.13
C LEU A 75 0.24 0.47 1.46
N MET A 76 0.89 -0.70 1.38
CA MET A 76 2.34 -0.79 1.67
C MET A 76 3.21 -0.02 0.67
N THR A 77 2.74 0.20 -0.57
CA THR A 77 3.43 1.08 -1.52
C THR A 77 3.30 2.56 -1.13
N LEU A 78 2.12 2.96 -0.66
CA LEU A 78 1.76 4.35 -0.42
C LEU A 78 2.27 4.92 0.90
N ILE A 79 2.61 4.09 1.88
CA ILE A 79 3.15 4.54 3.18
C ILE A 79 4.45 5.34 3.00
N PRO A 80 5.56 4.76 2.48
CA PRO A 80 6.80 5.50 2.32
C PRO A 80 6.65 6.65 1.32
N PHE A 81 5.80 6.49 0.30
CA PHE A 81 5.50 7.56 -0.66
C PHE A 81 4.89 8.80 0.03
N LEU A 82 3.89 8.63 0.91
CA LEU A 82 3.26 9.76 1.61
C LEU A 82 4.15 10.35 2.71
N GLU A 83 5.02 9.55 3.31
CA GLU A 83 6.04 10.04 4.26
C GLU A 83 7.07 10.95 3.56
N GLN A 84 7.47 10.60 2.33
CA GLN A 84 8.43 11.36 1.53
C GLN A 84 7.78 12.53 0.76
N ASN A 85 6.50 12.40 0.41
CA ASN A 85 5.73 13.40 -0.33
C ASN A 85 4.39 13.70 0.39
N PRO A 86 4.38 14.56 1.42
CA PRO A 86 3.17 14.87 2.21
C PRO A 86 2.09 15.64 1.44
N HIS A 87 2.41 16.21 0.27
CA HIS A 87 1.50 17.01 -0.56
C HIS A 87 1.55 16.57 -2.02
N PRO A 88 1.23 15.29 -2.31
CA PRO A 88 1.40 14.76 -3.63
C PRO A 88 0.34 15.31 -4.59
N THR A 89 0.74 15.60 -5.82
CA THR A 89 -0.20 15.87 -6.90
C THR A 89 -0.91 14.58 -7.32
N GLU A 90 -1.99 14.69 -8.09
CA GLU A 90 -2.63 13.50 -8.65
C GLU A 90 -1.70 12.67 -9.53
N ASP A 91 -0.85 13.34 -10.32
CA ASP A 91 0.11 12.67 -11.19
C ASP A 91 1.17 11.91 -10.37
N ASP A 92 1.65 12.50 -9.27
CA ASP A 92 2.56 11.82 -8.33
C ASP A 92 1.92 10.54 -7.77
N ILE A 93 0.65 10.62 -7.35
CA ILE A 93 -0.09 9.47 -6.80
C ILE A 93 -0.23 8.38 -7.86
N ARG A 94 -0.61 8.74 -9.09
CA ARG A 94 -0.76 7.78 -10.19
C ARG A 94 0.58 7.14 -10.56
N HIS A 95 1.66 7.91 -10.52
CA HIS A 95 3.00 7.41 -10.75
C HIS A 95 3.41 6.39 -9.67
N ALA A 96 3.18 6.70 -8.38
CA ALA A 96 3.44 5.78 -7.27
C ALA A 96 2.62 4.48 -7.37
N LEU A 97 1.39 4.56 -7.91
CA LEU A 97 0.52 3.41 -8.12
C LEU A 97 0.86 2.59 -9.37
N SER A 98 1.77 3.03 -10.24
CA SER A 98 2.07 2.36 -11.52
C SER A 98 2.52 0.90 -11.37
N GLY A 99 3.11 0.56 -10.22
CA GLY A 99 3.48 -0.81 -9.87
C GLY A 99 2.37 -1.64 -9.21
N ASN A 100 1.15 -1.13 -9.03
CA ASN A 100 0.08 -1.85 -8.34
C ASN A 100 -1.13 -2.02 -9.25
N LEU A 101 -1.47 -3.28 -9.54
CA LEU A 101 -2.61 -3.61 -10.38
C LEU A 101 -3.87 -3.79 -9.53
N CYS A 102 -4.88 -2.98 -9.83
CA CYS A 102 -6.24 -3.16 -9.35
C CYS A 102 -7.18 -3.46 -10.51
N ARG A 103 -7.94 -4.55 -10.42
CA ARG A 103 -8.90 -4.94 -11.46
C ARG A 103 -10.32 -4.43 -11.24
N CYS A 104 -10.63 -3.92 -10.04
CA CYS A 104 -12.01 -3.67 -9.62
C CYS A 104 -12.37 -2.18 -9.58
N THR A 105 -11.49 -1.32 -9.06
CA THR A 105 -11.86 0.06 -8.68
C THR A 105 -11.76 1.08 -9.80
N GLY A 106 -11.03 0.80 -10.89
CA GLY A 106 -10.71 1.80 -11.91
C GLY A 106 -9.77 2.92 -11.42
N TYR A 107 -9.10 2.72 -10.27
CA TYR A 107 -8.11 3.61 -9.65
C TYR A 107 -8.58 4.96 -9.13
N GLN A 108 -9.65 5.57 -9.64
CA GLN A 108 -10.02 6.93 -9.22
C GLN A 108 -10.26 7.03 -7.70
N HIS A 109 -11.04 6.11 -7.13
CA HIS A 109 -11.28 6.10 -5.68
C HIS A 109 -10.04 5.77 -4.84
N ILE A 110 -9.04 5.09 -5.42
CA ILE A 110 -7.74 4.90 -4.76
C ILE A 110 -7.01 6.24 -4.71
N VAL A 111 -6.97 6.98 -5.82
CA VAL A 111 -6.37 8.32 -5.88
C VAL A 111 -7.04 9.27 -4.89
N ASP A 112 -8.37 9.27 -4.83
CA ASP A 112 -9.13 10.11 -3.89
C ASP A 112 -8.82 9.73 -2.43
N ALA A 113 -8.72 8.44 -2.12
CA ALA A 113 -8.32 7.96 -0.80
C ALA A 113 -6.90 8.43 -0.40
N VAL A 114 -5.97 8.44 -1.35
CA VAL A 114 -4.58 8.90 -1.10
C VAL A 114 -4.55 10.39 -0.81
N LYS A 115 -5.27 11.21 -1.60
CA LYS A 115 -5.39 12.65 -1.34
C LYS A 115 -5.98 12.91 0.05
N LEU A 116 -7.06 12.20 0.41
CA LEU A 116 -7.67 12.31 1.73
C LEU A 116 -6.72 11.87 2.85
N ALA A 117 -5.94 10.82 2.64
CA ALA A 117 -4.92 10.39 3.61
C ALA A 117 -3.83 11.45 3.79
N ALA A 118 -3.35 12.08 2.71
CA ALA A 118 -2.36 13.15 2.76
C ALA A 118 -2.84 14.34 3.60
N GLU A 119 -4.12 14.72 3.48
CA GLU A 119 -4.73 15.75 4.33
C GLU A 119 -4.78 15.37 5.82
N LYS A 120 -5.08 14.09 6.12
CA LYS A 120 -5.19 13.58 7.50
C LYS A 120 -3.86 13.29 8.20
N MET A 121 -2.79 13.09 7.42
CA MET A 121 -1.45 12.80 7.93
C MET A 121 -0.63 14.08 8.22
N ARG A 122 -1.25 15.26 8.03
CA ARG A 122 -0.67 16.55 8.42
C ARG A 122 -0.50 16.71 9.93
#